data_AF-A0A539E6R6-F1
#
_entry.id   AF-A0A539E6R6-F1
#
_cell.length_a   1.000
_cell.length_b   1.000
_cell.length_c   1.000
_cell.angle_alpha   90.00
_cell.angle_beta   90.00
_cell.angle_gamma   90.00
#
_symmetry.space_group_name_H-M   'P 1'
#
loop_
_entity.id
_entity.type
_entity.pdbx_description
1 polymer ?
#
loop_
_entity_poly.entity_id
_entity_poly.type
_entity_poly.pdbx_seq_one_letter_code
_entity_poly.pdbx_strand_id
1 'polypeptide(L)'
;MRGRGSVVHMPTLSTVIWVGAGILIGVVLWKSGIGLLRSMTTALPPPPPAGELRKVNVRYRCSVCGLEIRLTLAPDEDPPPPKHCLEDMDLLAPIFD
;
A
#
# COMPACT_ATOMS: atom_id res chain seq x y z
N MET A 1 14.92 32.87 48.96
CA MET A 1 15.41 31.55 49.42
C MET A 1 14.21 30.62 49.60
N ARG A 2 13.90 29.77 48.62
CA ARG A 2 12.78 28.80 48.72
C ARG A 2 13.38 27.42 48.46
N GLY A 3 13.56 26.67 49.55
CA GLY A 3 14.17 25.35 49.57
C GLY A 3 13.36 24.37 48.74
N ARG A 4 13.95 23.89 47.65
CA ARG A 4 13.43 22.82 46.82
C ARG A 4 13.67 21.50 47.55
N GLY A 5 12.77 21.18 48.49
CA GLY A 5 12.77 19.93 49.23
C GLY A 5 12.67 18.76 48.27
N SER A 6 13.78 18.04 48.12
CA SER A 6 13.90 16.77 47.43
C SER A 6 13.03 15.73 48.14
N VAL A 7 11.84 15.49 47.61
CA VAL A 7 11.02 14.34 48.01
C VAL A 7 11.67 13.10 47.40
N VAL A 8 12.63 12.53 48.14
CA VAL A 8 13.10 11.17 47.88
C VAL A 8 11.98 10.23 48.32
N HIS A 9 11.05 9.96 47.40
CA HIS A 9 10.04 8.94 47.59
C HIS A 9 10.75 7.58 47.71
N MET A 10 10.73 6.99 48.90
CA MET A 10 11.00 5.56 49.05
C MET A 10 10.03 4.83 48.13
N PRO A 11 10.50 4.05 47.13
CA PRO A 11 9.60 3.39 46.20
C PRO A 11 8.83 2.33 47.00
N THR A 12 7.59 2.63 47.36
CA THR A 12 6.65 1.60 47.80
C THR A 12 6.52 0.58 46.69
N LEU A 13 6.35 -0.71 47.02
CA LEU A 13 6.16 -1.78 46.03
C LEU A 13 5.09 -1.40 44.98
N SER A 14 4.07 -0.64 45.38
CA SER A 14 3.06 -0.08 44.50
C SER A 14 3.62 0.82 43.39
N THR A 15 4.57 1.70 43.69
CA THR A 15 5.20 2.60 42.71
C THR A 15 6.00 1.80 41.69
N VAL A 16 6.72 0.77 42.13
CA VAL A 16 7.47 -0.12 41.23
C VAL A 16 6.54 -0.86 40.28
N ILE A 17 5.42 -1.38 40.80
CA ILE A 17 4.41 -2.08 40.00
C ILE A 17 3.77 -1.13 38.97
N TRP A 18 3.39 0.08 39.38
CA TRP A 18 2.77 1.05 38.47
C TRP A 18 3.73 1.54 37.38
N VAL A 19 5.01 1.76 37.72
CA VAL A 19 6.03 2.12 36.73
C VAL A 19 6.26 0.96 35.76
N GLY A 20 6.35 -0.28 36.26
CA GLY A 20 6.47 -1.47 35.42
C GLY A 20 5.27 -1.64 34.47
N ALA A 21 4.05 -1.47 34.97
CA ALA A 21 2.84 -1.51 34.17
C ALA A 21 2.81 -0.40 33.11
N GLY A 22 3.20 0.83 33.47
CA GLY A 22 3.29 1.95 32.54
C GLY A 22 4.28 1.70 31.40
N ILE A 23 5.47 1.17 31.72
CA ILE A 23 6.46 0.80 30.71
C ILE A 23 5.93 -0.30 29.80
N LEU A 24 5.30 -1.33 30.36
CA LEU A 24 4.74 -2.45 29.60
C LEU A 24 3.67 -1.95 28.62
N ILE A 25 2.74 -1.12 29.08
CA ILE A 25 1.70 -0.51 28.24
C ILE A 25 2.35 0.35 27.14
N GLY A 26 3.35 1.17 27.49
CA GLY A 26 4.08 1.99 26.52
C GLY A 26 4.73 1.17 25.42
N VAL A 27 5.39 0.06 25.77
CA VAL A 27 6.03 -0.85 24.80
C VAL A 27 4.99 -1.52 23.90
N VAL A 28 3.85 -1.95 24.45
CA VAL A 28 2.77 -2.57 23.67
C VAL A 28 2.20 -1.57 22.66
N LEU A 29 1.88 -0.35 23.08
CA LEU A 29 1.36 0.70 22.21
C LEU A 29 2.38 1.12 21.14
N TRP A 30 3.66 1.19 21.50
CA TRP A 30 4.72 1.53 20.56
C TRP A 30 4.87 0.45 19.47
N LYS A 31 4.89 -0.83 19.87
CA LYS A 31 5.02 -1.95 18.91
C LYS A 31 3.77 -2.09 18.03
N SER A 32 2.57 -1.89 18.57
CA SER A 32 1.34 -1.95 17.77
C SER A 32 1.25 -0.77 16.79
N GLY A 33 1.61 0.44 17.23
CA GLY A 33 1.64 1.63 16.37
C GLY A 33 2.63 1.50 15.21
N ILE A 34 3.87 1.05 15.49
CA ILE A 34 4.86 0.79 14.43
C ILE A 34 4.41 -0.35 13.52
N GLY A 35 3.80 -1.41 14.07
CA GLY A 35 3.27 -2.52 13.29
C GLY A 35 2.22 -2.07 12.28
N LEU A 36 1.29 -1.21 12.71
CA LEU A 36 0.25 -0.63 11.85
C LEU A 36 0.84 0.29 10.76
N LEU A 37 1.82 1.12 11.12
CA LEU A 37 2.51 1.96 10.14
C LEU A 37 3.26 1.09 9.10
N ARG A 38 3.89 0.01 9.55
CA ARG A 38 4.64 -0.92 8.71
C ARG A 38 3.75 -1.70 7.74
N SER A 39 2.49 -1.98 8.08
CA SER A 39 1.56 -2.62 7.13
C SER A 39 1.18 -1.69 5.98
N MET A 40 1.19 -0.37 6.20
CA MET A 40 0.90 0.61 5.16
C MET A 40 2.14 0.94 4.31
N THR A 41 3.34 0.80 4.86
CA THR A 41 4.61 1.10 4.17
C THR A 41 5.37 -0.13 3.71
N THR A 42 4.79 -1.34 3.83
CA THR A 42 5.41 -2.54 3.31
C THR A 42 5.60 -2.39 1.80
N ALA A 43 6.86 -2.47 1.36
CA ALA A 43 7.18 -2.45 -0.05
C ALA A 43 6.42 -3.58 -0.74
N LEU A 44 5.86 -3.28 -1.91
CA LEU A 44 5.17 -4.27 -2.73
C LEU A 44 6.14 -5.43 -2.99
N PRO A 45 5.69 -6.70 -2.85
CA PRO A 45 6.55 -7.84 -3.18
C PRO A 45 7.16 -7.65 -4.57
N PRO A 46 8.43 -8.08 -4.76
CA PRO A 46 9.13 -7.86 -6.02
C PRO A 46 8.27 -8.35 -7.19
N PRO A 47 8.20 -7.58 -8.29
CA PRO A 47 7.34 -7.91 -9.40
C PRO A 47 7.63 -9.34 -9.86
N PRO A 48 6.59 -10.18 -10.06
CA PRO A 48 6.76 -11.53 -10.59
C PRO A 48 7.63 -11.51 -11.86
N PRO A 49 8.52 -12.51 -12.04
CA PRO A 49 9.44 -12.58 -13.18
C PRO A 49 8.66 -12.45 -14.50
N ALA A 50 9.21 -11.66 -15.43
CA ALA A 50 8.56 -11.17 -16.65
C ALA A 50 8.04 -12.25 -17.65
N GLY A 51 8.10 -13.53 -17.29
CA GLY A 51 7.69 -14.67 -18.12
C GLY A 51 6.35 -15.30 -17.76
N GLU A 52 5.64 -14.84 -16.72
CA GLU A 52 4.31 -15.37 -16.40
C GLU A 52 3.37 -14.23 -16.00
N LEU A 53 2.64 -13.73 -17.01
CA LEU A 53 1.47 -12.84 -16.90
C LEU A 53 1.73 -11.37 -16.48
N ARG A 54 2.49 -10.61 -17.31
CA ARG A 54 2.31 -9.15 -17.32
C ARG A 54 0.95 -8.85 -17.94
N LYS A 55 -0.06 -8.52 -17.12
CA LYS A 55 -1.33 -7.95 -17.59
C LYS A 55 -1.03 -6.65 -18.34
N VAL A 56 -0.96 -6.71 -19.68
CA VAL A 56 -0.79 -5.52 -20.49
C VAL A 56 -2.15 -4.84 -20.54
N ASN A 57 -2.23 -3.66 -19.92
CA ASN A 57 -3.41 -2.82 -20.01
C ASN A 57 -3.37 -2.14 -21.37
N VAL A 58 -4.06 -2.71 -22.35
CA VAL A 58 -4.20 -2.12 -23.67
C VAL A 58 -5.37 -1.14 -23.64
N ARG A 59 -5.14 0.07 -24.14
CA ARG A 59 -6.17 1.10 -24.30
C ARG A 59 -6.61 1.09 -25.76
N TYR A 60 -7.90 0.90 -25.98
CA TYR A 60 -8.51 1.02 -27.31
C TYR A 60 -9.32 2.29 -27.36
N ARG A 61 -9.18 3.07 -28.44
CA ARG A 61 -10.00 4.25 -28.69
C ARG A 61 -10.74 4.07 -30.01
N CYS A 62 -12.05 4.27 -29.99
CA CYS A 62 -12.82 4.38 -31.23
C CYS A 62 -12.53 5.74 -31.88
N SER A 63 -12.09 5.76 -33.14
CA SER A 63 -11.82 6.98 -33.90
C SER A 63 -13.08 7.79 -34.21
N VAL A 64 -14.25 7.15 -34.25
CA VAL A 64 -15.55 7.76 -34.62
C VAL A 64 -16.25 8.44 -33.45
N CYS A 65 -16.40 7.76 -32.31
CA CYS A 65 -17.14 8.28 -31.15
C CYS A 65 -16.24 8.70 -29.98
N GLY A 66 -14.95 8.38 -30.02
CA GLY A 66 -14.00 8.71 -28.98
C GLY A 66 -14.11 7.86 -27.71
N LEU A 67 -14.90 6.77 -27.71
CA LEU A 67 -14.98 5.85 -26.58
C LEU A 67 -13.60 5.20 -26.33
N GLU A 68 -13.12 5.28 -25.09
CA GLU A 68 -11.90 4.62 -24.64
C GLU A 68 -12.21 3.41 -23.75
N ILE A 69 -11.72 2.24 -24.14
CA ILE A 69 -11.88 0.99 -23.39
C ILE A 69 -10.50 0.53 -22.91
N ARG A 70 -10.42 0.17 -21.62
CA ARG A 70 -9.25 -0.51 -21.04
C ARG A 70 -9.51 -2.00 -21.03
N LEU A 71 -8.75 -2.76 -21.82
CA LEU A 71 -8.77 -4.21 -21.75
C LEU A 71 -7.49 -4.72 -21.11
N THR A 72 -7.62 -5.69 -20.22
CA THR A 72 -6.49 -6.45 -19.67
C THR A 72 -6.31 -7.69 -20.54
N LEU A 73 -5.26 -7.73 -21.35
CA LEU A 73 -4.95 -8.87 -22.20
C LEU A 73 -3.84 -9.73 -21.60
N ALA A 74 -3.92 -11.04 -21.86
CA ALA A 74 -2.77 -11.92 -21.74
C ALA A 74 -1.86 -11.67 -22.96
N PRO A 75 -0.54 -11.58 -22.78
CA PRO A 75 0.38 -11.17 -23.85
C PRO A 75 0.45 -12.15 -25.04
N ASP A 76 0.07 -13.41 -24.85
CA ASP A 76 0.16 -14.47 -25.86
C ASP A 76 -1.15 -14.72 -26.63
N GLU A 77 -2.26 -14.12 -26.18
CA GLU A 77 -3.55 -14.19 -26.84
C GLU A 77 -3.79 -12.86 -27.55
N ASP A 78 -3.83 -12.88 -28.88
CA ASP A 78 -4.20 -11.74 -29.73
C ASP A 78 -5.65 -11.95 -30.25
N PRO A 79 -6.68 -11.75 -29.41
CA PRO A 79 -8.06 -11.82 -29.84
C PRO A 79 -8.34 -10.66 -30.81
N PRO A 80 -9.29 -10.84 -31.76
CA PRO A 80 -9.63 -9.80 -32.72
C PRO A 80 -10.08 -8.51 -32.01
N PRO A 81 -9.74 -7.33 -32.57
CA PRO A 81 -10.06 -6.04 -31.96
C PRO A 81 -11.57 -5.89 -31.75
N PRO A 82 -12.00 -5.30 -30.61
CA PRO A 82 -13.42 -5.12 -30.32
C PRO A 82 -14.04 -4.14 -31.32
N LYS A 83 -15.23 -4.49 -31.80
CA LYS A 83 -16.00 -3.63 -32.70
C LYS A 83 -16.86 -2.68 -31.90
N HIS A 84 -16.71 -1.38 -32.17
CA HIS A 84 -17.55 -0.33 -31.62
C HIS A 84 -17.85 0.68 -32.72
N CYS A 85 -19.10 1.10 -32.88
CA CYS A 85 -19.57 1.90 -34.03
C CYS A 85 -19.42 1.22 -35.41
N LEU A 86 -19.42 -0.13 -35.46
CA LEU A 86 -19.21 -0.96 -36.66
C LEU A 86 -17.80 -0.89 -37.27
N GLU A 87 -16.92 -0.07 -36.72
CA GLU A 87 -15.50 0.03 -37.08
C GLU A 87 -14.63 -0.73 -36.06
N ASP A 88 -13.44 -1.13 -36.50
CA ASP A 88 -12.43 -1.73 -35.62
C ASP A 88 -11.77 -0.63 -34.77
N MET A 89 -11.60 -0.89 -33.47
CA MET A 89 -11.01 0.10 -32.55
C MET A 89 -9.48 0.18 -32.68
N ASP A 90 -8.94 1.40 -32.59
CA ASP A 90 -7.50 1.63 -32.67
C ASP A 90 -6.79 1.34 -31.34
N LEU A 91 -5.69 0.61 -31.41
CA LEU A 91 -4.84 0.30 -30.27
C LEU A 91 -3.93 1.48 -29.94
N LEU A 92 -4.11 2.06 -28.76
CA LEU A 92 -3.20 3.06 -28.22
C LEU A 92 -2.10 2.33 -27.43
N ALA A 93 -0.87 2.44 -27.92
CA ALA A 93 0.29 1.82 -27.28
C ALA A 93 0.41 2.29 -25.82
N PRO A 94 0.61 1.38 -24.86
CA PRO A 94 0.87 1.76 -23.47
C PRO A 94 2.12 2.65 -23.39
N ILE A 95 1.97 3.84 -22.81
CA ILE A 95 3.10 4.68 -22.40
C ILE A 95 3.82 3.89 -21.30
N PHE A 96 5.01 3.39 -21.57
CA PHE A 96 5.82 2.73 -20.56
C PHE A 96 6.38 3.81 -19.62
N ASP A 97 5.79 3.95 -18.44
CA ASP A 97 6.41 4.55 -17.25
C ASP A 97 6.89 3.45 -16.29
#